data_AF-A0A9X1Z7V3-F1
#
_entry.id   AF-A0A9X1Z7V3-F1
#
_cell.length_a   1.000
_cell.length_b   1.000
_cell.length_c   1.000
_cell.angle_alpha   90.00
_cell.angle_beta   90.00
_cell.angle_gamma   90.00
#
_symmetry.space_group_name_H-M   'P 1'
#
loop_
_entity.id
_entity.type
_entity.pdbx_description
1 polymer ?
#
loop_
_entity_poly.entity_id
_entity_poly.type
_entity_poly.pdbx_seq_one_letter_code
_entity_poly.pdbx_strand_id
1 'polypeptide(L)'
;MNQEQKRAHWVSIVEQQKQSQLSIKQFCTDSGISYQTFYYWSKRLRVPDAMQTLHPIIVDEHEYTQALSVNITFTNGIRAEFPATLSQAQIRHWVAALL
;
A
#
# COMPACT_ATOMS: atom_id res chain seq x y z
N MET A 1 6.16 31.64 10.58
CA MET A 1 5.88 30.50 11.49
C MET A 1 6.21 29.22 10.73
N ASN A 2 7.17 28.44 11.20
CA ASN A 2 7.66 27.25 10.50
C ASN A 2 6.69 26.07 10.65
N GLN A 3 6.79 25.02 9.82
CA GLN A 3 5.85 23.88 9.85
C GLN A 3 5.81 23.18 11.22
N GLU A 4 6.96 23.05 11.88
CA GLU A 4 7.07 22.47 13.22
C GLU A 4 6.38 23.31 14.29
N GLN A 5 6.56 24.63 14.25
CA GLN A 5 5.91 25.56 15.18
C GLN A 5 4.39 25.50 15.04
N LYS A 6 3.89 25.38 13.80
CA LYS A 6 2.46 25.20 13.55
C LYS A 6 1.96 23.87 14.11
N ARG A 7 2.72 22.78 13.95
CA ARG A 7 2.38 21.46 14.52
C ARG A 7 2.33 21.52 16.04
N ALA A 8 3.34 22.09 16.69
CA ALA A 8 3.41 22.22 18.14
C ALA A 8 2.23 23.04 18.70
N HIS A 9 1.87 24.14 18.03
CA HIS A 9 0.70 24.94 18.39
C HIS A 9 -0.60 24.13 18.37
N TRP A 10 -0.84 23.35 17.31
CA TRP A 10 -2.03 22.51 17.21
C TRP A 10 -2.04 21.33 18.17
N VAL A 11 -0.87 20.78 18.52
CA VAL A 11 -0.76 19.76 19.58
C VAL A 11 -1.24 20.35 20.92
N SER A 12 -0.78 21.56 21.27
CA SER A 12 -1.21 22.24 22.49
C SER A 12 -2.72 22.47 22.53
N ILE A 13 -3.31 22.99 21.44
CA ILE A 13 -4.77 23.24 21.35
C ILE A 13 -5.58 21.94 21.51
N VAL A 14 -5.15 20.85 20.86
CA VAL A 14 -5.85 19.56 20.97
C VAL A 14 -5.76 19.01 22.40
N GLU A 15 -4.64 19.21 23.08
CA GLU A 15 -4.48 18.76 24.47
C GLU A 15 -5.32 19.61 25.44
N GLN A 16 -5.37 20.92 25.24
CA GLN A 16 -6.27 21.83 25.98
C GLN A 16 -7.74 21.41 25.81
N GLN A 17 -8.15 21.04 24.60
CA GLN A 17 -9.51 20.55 24.36
C GLN A 17 -9.80 19.26 25.16
N LYS A 18 -8.87 18.30 25.20
CA LYS A 18 -9.04 17.07 26.00
C LYS A 18 -9.12 17.36 27.50
N GLN A 19 -8.27 18.26 28.00
CA GLN A 19 -8.24 18.63 29.41
C GLN A 19 -9.50 19.41 29.84
N SER A 20 -10.08 20.20 28.93
CA SER A 20 -11.27 21.01 29.22
C SER A 20 -12.54 20.19 29.47
N GLN A 21 -12.57 18.91 29.05
CA GLN A 21 -13.77 18.05 29.03
C GLN A 21 -14.98 18.64 28.27
N LEU A 22 -14.82 19.76 27.57
CA LEU A 22 -15.83 20.36 26.72
C LEU A 22 -15.97 19.60 25.41
N SER A 23 -17.19 19.58 24.86
CA SER A 23 -17.38 19.09 23.50
C SER A 23 -16.55 19.91 22.51
N ILE A 24 -16.04 19.28 21.44
CA ILE A 24 -15.22 19.95 20.43
C ILE A 24 -15.91 21.21 19.89
N LYS A 25 -17.23 21.16 19.68
CA LYS A 25 -18.02 22.30 19.19
C LYS A 25 -17.97 23.48 20.15
N GLN A 26 -18.20 23.25 21.45
CA GLN A 26 -18.17 24.29 22.48
C GLN A 26 -16.77 24.88 22.60
N PHE A 27 -15.75 24.03 22.69
CA PHE A 27 -14.35 24.48 22.73
C PHE A 27 -13.95 25.33 21.53
N CYS A 28 -14.39 24.95 20.32
CA CYS A 28 -14.13 25.72 19.10
C CYS A 28 -14.82 27.09 19.12
N THR A 29 -16.07 27.15 19.57
CA THR A 29 -16.81 28.41 19.73
C THR A 29 -16.11 29.34 20.73
N ASP A 30 -15.76 28.82 21.91
CA ASP A 30 -15.16 29.62 22.99
C ASP A 30 -13.75 30.11 22.65
N SER A 31 -12.99 29.30 21.91
CA SER A 31 -11.62 29.62 21.50
C SER A 31 -11.54 30.43 20.21
N GLY A 32 -12.67 30.72 19.55
CA GLY A 32 -12.71 31.39 18.24
C GLY A 32 -12.05 30.58 17.11
N ILE A 33 -12.02 29.25 17.24
CA ILE A 33 -11.39 28.34 16.29
C ILE A 33 -12.45 27.75 15.37
N SER A 34 -12.19 27.72 14.07
CA SER A 34 -13.06 27.00 13.13
C SER A 34 -13.06 25.50 13.44
N TYR A 35 -14.26 24.95 13.59
CA TYR A 35 -14.49 23.52 13.80
C TYR A 35 -13.80 22.65 12.73
N GLN A 36 -13.83 23.09 11.46
CA GLN A 36 -13.20 22.37 10.35
C GLN A 36 -11.68 22.31 10.50
N THR A 37 -11.07 23.43 10.88
CA THR A 37 -9.62 23.52 11.09
C THR A 37 -9.19 22.64 12.26
N PHE A 38 -9.91 22.71 13.38
CA PHE A 38 -9.66 21.84 14.53
C PHE A 38 -9.76 20.36 14.15
N TYR A 39 -10.82 19.97 13.44
CA TYR A 39 -11.03 18.58 13.03
C TYR A 39 -9.91 18.07 12.11
N TYR A 40 -9.50 18.88 11.13
CA TYR A 40 -8.38 18.57 10.24
C TYR A 40 -7.09 18.31 11.03
N TRP A 41 -6.72 19.21 11.94
CA TRP A 41 -5.49 19.06 12.74
C TRP A 41 -5.57 17.93 13.74
N SER A 42 -6.72 17.72 14.39
CA SER A 42 -6.93 16.59 15.29
C SER A 42 -6.73 15.26 14.57
N LYS A 43 -7.29 15.11 13.36
CA LYS A 43 -7.10 13.91 12.53
C LYS A 43 -5.63 13.75 12.11
N ARG A 44 -5.00 14.83 11.65
CA ARG A 44 -3.61 14.84 11.20
C ARG A 44 -2.60 14.52 12.30
N LEU A 45 -2.91 14.85 13.55
CA LEU A 45 -2.06 14.57 14.71
C LEU A 45 -2.30 13.17 15.31
N ARG A 46 -3.49 12.58 15.10
CA ARG A 46 -3.81 11.20 15.53
C ARG A 46 -3.18 10.13 14.66
N VAL A 47 -3.03 10.40 13.37
CA VAL A 47 -2.32 9.50 12.48
C VAL A 47 -0.84 9.70 12.81
N PRO A 48 -0.15 8.75 13.50
CA PRO A 48 1.30 8.80 13.52
C PRO A 48 1.71 8.89 12.06
N ASP A 49 2.72 9.69 11.75
CA ASP A 49 3.34 9.73 10.43
C ASP A 49 3.75 8.28 10.13
N ALA A 50 2.82 7.54 9.53
CA ALA A 50 3.00 6.16 9.16
C ALA A 50 3.85 6.32 7.92
N MET A 51 5.14 6.52 8.18
CA MET A 51 6.22 6.43 7.24
C MET A 51 5.87 5.19 6.45
N GLN A 52 5.36 5.40 5.23
CA GLN A 52 4.79 4.32 4.45
C GLN A 52 5.92 3.31 4.29
N THR A 53 5.80 2.18 4.97
CA THR A 53 6.82 1.15 4.93
C THR A 53 6.80 0.62 3.51
N LEU A 54 7.77 1.05 2.71
CA LEU A 54 7.97 0.50 1.38
C LEU A 54 8.38 -0.95 1.58
N HIS A 55 7.49 -1.87 1.21
CA HIS A 55 7.82 -3.29 1.15
C HIS A 55 8.61 -3.50 -0.15
N PRO A 56 9.89 -3.90 -0.08
CA PRO A 56 10.66 -4.15 -1.28
C PRO A 56 10.07 -5.35 -2.02
N ILE A 57 9.85 -5.20 -3.32
CA ILE A 57 9.56 -6.32 -4.22
C ILE A 57 10.92 -6.88 -4.62
N ILE A 58 11.29 -8.02 -4.05
CA ILE A 58 12.48 -8.77 -4.46
C ILE A 58 12.10 -9.51 -5.74
N VAL A 59 12.67 -9.13 -6.88
CA VAL A 59 12.58 -9.91 -8.11
C VAL A 59 13.76 -10.85 -8.10
N ASP A 60 13.54 -12.11 -7.74
CA ASP A 60 14.53 -13.16 -7.95
C ASP A 60 14.62 -13.41 -9.46
N GLU A 61 15.62 -12.80 -10.08
CA GLU A 61 16.08 -13.17 -11.41
C GLU A 61 16.65 -14.58 -11.30
N HIS A 62 15.77 -15.58 -11.42
CA HIS A 62 16.20 -16.96 -11.57
C HIS A 62 17.08 -16.97 -12.81
N GLU A 63 18.34 -17.39 -12.64
CA GLU A 63 19.21 -17.75 -13.74
C GLU A 63 18.55 -18.93 -14.46
N TYR A 64 17.63 -18.62 -15.37
CA TYR A 64 17.21 -19.54 -16.39
C TYR A 64 18.48 -19.87 -17.15
N THR A 65 19.07 -21.02 -16.81
CA THR A 65 19.99 -21.70 -17.70
C THR A 65 19.32 -21.62 -19.07
N GLN A 66 20.02 -21.13 -20.09
CA GLN A 66 19.51 -20.87 -21.45
C GLN A 66 19.04 -22.14 -22.19
N ALA A 67 18.36 -23.06 -21.50
CA ALA A 67 17.58 -24.10 -22.09
C ALA A 67 16.52 -23.40 -22.95
N LEU A 68 16.67 -23.55 -24.26
CA LEU A 68 15.67 -23.19 -25.24
C LEU A 68 14.30 -23.65 -24.71
N SER A 69 13.35 -22.73 -24.56
CA SER A 69 12.00 -23.06 -24.12
C SER A 69 11.00 -22.80 -25.23
N VAL A 70 9.98 -23.64 -25.29
CA VAL A 70 8.84 -23.51 -26.19
C VAL A 70 7.67 -23.04 -25.34
N ASN A 71 7.08 -21.92 -25.74
CA ASN A 71 5.91 -21.34 -25.09
C ASN A 71 4.66 -21.64 -25.91
N ILE A 72 3.65 -22.24 -25.29
CA ILE A 72 2.36 -22.53 -25.91
C ILE A 72 1.28 -21.69 -25.22
N THR A 73 0.49 -20.99 -26.03
CA THR A 73 -0.69 -20.24 -25.56
C THR A 73 -1.95 -20.96 -26.02
N PHE A 74 -2.76 -21.39 -25.06
CA PHE A 74 -4.02 -22.10 -25.31
C PHE A 74 -5.17 -21.11 -25.52
N THR A 75 -6.24 -21.54 -26.17
CA THR A 75 -7.44 -20.72 -26.44
C THR A 75 -8.22 -20.34 -25.16
N ASN A 76 -7.98 -21.04 -24.05
CA ASN A 76 -8.53 -20.74 -22.73
C ASN A 76 -7.72 -19.69 -21.95
N GLY A 77 -6.65 -19.14 -22.54
CA GLY A 77 -5.81 -18.12 -21.91
C GLY A 77 -4.68 -18.68 -21.03
N ILE A 78 -4.56 -20.01 -20.90
CA ILE A 78 -3.42 -20.62 -20.22
C ILE A 78 -2.16 -20.45 -21.09
N ARG A 79 -1.05 -20.12 -20.45
CA ARG A 79 0.29 -20.14 -21.05
C ARG A 79 1.12 -21.21 -20.34
N ALA A 80 1.67 -22.13 -21.11
CA ALA A 80 2.59 -23.14 -20.59
C ALA A 80 3.97 -22.96 -21.23
N GLU A 81 5.00 -23.05 -20.40
CA GLU A 81 6.38 -23.05 -20.81
C GLU A 81 6.96 -24.46 -20.68
N PHE A 82 7.61 -24.91 -21.74
CA PHE A 82 8.14 -26.26 -21.88
C PHE A 82 9.62 -26.22 -22.27
N PRO A 83 10.49 -27.05 -21.66
CA PRO A 83 11.85 -27.22 -22.15
C PRO A 83 11.87 -27.75 -23.59
N ALA A 84 12.74 -27.22 -24.46
CA ALA A 84 12.90 -27.71 -25.84
C ALA A 84 13.53 -29.11 -25.93
N THR A 85 13.99 -29.67 -24.81
CA THR A 85 14.47 -31.05 -24.71
C THR A 85 13.34 -32.08 -24.62
N LEU A 86 12.08 -31.65 -24.51
CA LEU A 86 10.95 -32.57 -24.40
C LEU A 86 10.70 -33.33 -25.71
N SER A 87 10.49 -34.64 -25.59
CA SER A 87 10.11 -35.50 -26.71
C SER A 87 8.65 -35.29 -27.12
N GLN A 88 8.31 -35.66 -28.36
CA GLN A 88 6.94 -35.57 -28.89
C GLN A 88 5.90 -36.28 -28.00
N ALA A 89 6.24 -37.43 -27.41
CA ALA A 89 5.34 -38.17 -26.53
C ALA A 89 5.04 -37.39 -25.24
N GLN A 90 6.06 -36.75 -24.66
CA GLN A 90 5.91 -35.92 -23.46
C GLN A 90 5.12 -34.65 -23.76
N ILE A 91 5.38 -33.99 -24.89
CA ILE A 91 4.61 -32.81 -25.32
C ILE A 91 3.13 -33.17 -25.46
N ARG A 92 2.82 -34.29 -26.14
CA ARG A 92 1.43 -34.76 -26.29
C ARG A 92 0.76 -35.04 -24.94
N HIS A 93 1.47 -35.67 -24.01
CA HIS A 93 0.96 -35.95 -22.67
C HIS A 93 0.60 -34.66 -21.93
N TRP A 94 1.50 -33.68 -21.90
CA TRP A 94 1.27 -32.42 -21.19
C TRP A 94 0.22 -31.53 -21.85
N VAL A 95 0.18 -31.47 -23.18
CA VAL A 95 -0.87 -30.75 -23.91
C VAL A 95 -2.24 -31.36 -23.61
N ALA A 96 -2.37 -32.70 -23.58
CA ALA A 96 -3.62 -33.36 -23.22
C ALA A 96 -4.06 -33.12 -21.77
N ALA A 97 -3.11 -32.89 -20.85
CA ALA A 97 -3.42 -32.59 -19.45
C ALA A 97 -3.85 -31.13 -19.21
N LEU A 98 -3.56 -30.22 -20.15
CA LEU A 98 -3.81 -28.77 -20.02
C LEU A 98 -4.98 -28.25 -20.88
N LEU A 99 -5.50 -29.09 -21.79
CA LEU A 99 -6.75 -28.88 -22.54
C LEU A 99 -7.95 -29.33 -21.72
#